data_AF-A0AAQ0KEV7-F1
#
_entry.id   AF-A0AAQ0KEV7-F1
#
_cell.length_a   1.000
_cell.length_b   1.000
_cell.length_c   1.000
_cell.angle_alpha   90.00
_cell.angle_beta   90.00
_cell.angle_gamma   90.00
#
_symmetry.space_group_name_H-M   'P 1'
#
loop_
_entity.id
_entity.type
_entity.pdbx_description
1 polymer ?
#
loop_
_entity_poly.entity_id
_entity_poly.type
_entity_poly.pdbx_seq_one_letter_code
_entity_poly.pdbx_strand_id
1 'polypeptide(L)'
;MTTPGAPRPSAAVLRAFRVAGHVPERLPGGRGTTWRVGHVVLRPAGDVQEAQWRSDVLAHLPHTVAFRTPRPVAASGGGRGSGCRPVVDALLSGSAGTLDVP
;
A
#
# COMPACT_ATOMS: atom_id res chain seq x y z
N MET A 1 -21.44 -15.76 -0.36
CA MET A 1 -20.02 -16.18 -0.45
C MET A 1 -19.15 -15.05 0.08
N THR A 2 -18.68 -15.14 1.33
CA THR A 2 -17.74 -14.16 1.92
C THR A 2 -16.34 -14.48 1.42
N THR A 3 -15.78 -13.63 0.56
CA THR A 3 -14.35 -13.70 0.24
C THR A 3 -13.57 -13.62 1.55
N PRO A 4 -12.69 -14.58 1.88
CA PRO A 4 -11.86 -14.49 3.07
C PRO A 4 -11.11 -13.16 3.03
N GLY A 5 -11.17 -12.39 4.12
CA GLY A 5 -10.36 -11.19 4.27
C GLY A 5 -8.90 -11.52 4.00
N ALA A 6 -8.17 -10.60 3.36
CA ALA A 6 -6.80 -10.90 2.96
C ALA A 6 -5.93 -11.30 4.16
N PRO A 7 -5.06 -12.32 3.99
CA PRO A 7 -4.21 -12.80 5.07
C PRO A 7 -3.31 -11.69 5.60
N ARG A 8 -2.95 -11.79 6.88
CA ARG A 8 -2.00 -10.86 7.53
C ARG A 8 -0.70 -10.81 6.72
N PRO A 9 -0.09 -9.61 6.52
CA PRO A 9 1.18 -9.48 5.84
C PRO A 9 2.27 -10.34 6.50
N SER A 10 3.05 -11.05 5.68
CA SER A 10 4.12 -11.91 6.18
C SER A 10 5.29 -11.09 6.75
N ALA A 11 6.09 -11.70 7.64
CA ALA A 11 7.28 -11.05 8.20
C ALA A 11 8.26 -10.56 7.12
N ALA A 12 8.36 -11.27 5.98
CA ALA A 12 9.18 -10.86 4.85
C ALA A 12 8.69 -9.53 4.24
N VAL A 13 7.36 -9.36 4.07
CA VAL A 13 6.76 -8.10 3.62
C VAL A 13 7.06 -6.99 4.62
N LEU A 14 6.84 -7.23 5.91
CA LEU A 14 7.09 -6.20 6.92
C LEU A 14 8.54 -5.73 6.95
N ARG A 15 9.51 -6.65 6.77
CA ARG A 15 10.93 -6.30 6.66
C ARG A 15 11.23 -5.51 5.39
N ALA A 16 10.64 -5.90 4.25
CA ALA A 16 10.83 -5.20 2.98
C ALA A 16 10.42 -3.71 3.10
N PHE A 17 9.34 -3.40 3.80
CA PHE A 17 8.88 -2.02 4.03
C PHE A 17 9.46 -1.36 5.28
N ARG A 18 10.44 -1.96 5.96
CA ARG A 18 11.04 -1.47 7.23
C ARG A 18 10.02 -1.21 8.34
N VAL A 19 8.94 -1.98 8.37
CA VAL A 19 7.85 -1.87 9.37
C VAL A 19 7.72 -3.11 10.25
N ALA A 20 8.72 -3.99 10.26
CA ALA A 20 8.72 -5.23 11.05
C ALA A 20 8.58 -5.03 12.57
N GLY A 21 8.92 -3.85 13.09
CA GLY A 21 8.74 -3.49 14.50
C GLY A 21 7.33 -3.00 14.86
N HIS A 22 6.42 -2.87 13.90
CA HIS A 22 5.06 -2.37 14.14
C HIS A 22 4.03 -3.51 14.08
N VAL A 23 2.96 -3.37 14.86
CA VAL A 23 1.83 -4.30 14.85
C VAL A 23 0.95 -4.02 13.63
N PRO A 24 0.63 -5.01 12.78
CA PRO A 24 -0.32 -4.83 11.69
C PRO A 24 -1.75 -4.70 12.20
N GLU A 25 -2.41 -3.62 11.80
CA GLU A 25 -3.80 -3.31 12.10
C GLU A 25 -4.63 -3.46 10.83
N ARG A 26 -5.74 -4.21 10.90
CA ARG A 26 -6.65 -4.33 9.77
C ARG A 26 -7.52 -3.07 9.70
N LEU A 27 -7.48 -2.36 8.59
CA LEU A 27 -8.29 -1.16 8.43
C LEU A 27 -9.73 -1.53 8.04
N PRO A 28 -10.75 -0.97 8.73
CA PRO A 28 -12.13 -1.07 8.27
C PRO A 28 -12.30 -0.19 7.02
N GLY A 29 -12.49 -0.81 5.86
CA GLY A 29 -12.66 -0.10 4.59
C GLY A 29 -12.46 -0.99 3.36
N GLY A 30 -13.10 -0.63 2.25
CA GLY A 30 -13.05 -1.37 0.98
C GLY A 30 -13.53 -2.82 1.10
N ARG A 31 -12.81 -3.78 0.51
CA ARG A 31 -13.06 -5.23 0.62
C ARG A 31 -12.52 -5.85 1.92
N GLY A 32 -12.09 -5.05 2.90
CA GLY A 32 -11.49 -5.53 4.14
C GLY A 32 -10.16 -6.26 3.93
N THR A 33 -9.41 -5.90 2.88
CA THR A 33 -8.15 -6.55 2.53
C THR A 33 -6.93 -5.70 2.86
N THR A 34 -7.14 -4.53 3.47
CA THR A 34 -6.09 -3.53 3.70
C THR A 34 -5.57 -3.59 5.13
N TRP A 35 -4.26 -3.49 5.27
CA TRP A 35 -3.55 -3.49 6.55
C TRP A 35 -2.77 -2.18 6.71
N ARG A 36 -2.77 -1.60 7.90
CA ARG A 36 -1.86 -0.52 8.28
C ARG A 36 -0.78 -1.09 9.19
N VAL A 37 0.48 -0.72 8.93
CA VAL A 37 1.61 -1.13 9.76
C VAL A 37 2.50 0.10 9.94
N GLY A 38 2.41 0.73 11.11
CA GLY A 38 3.01 2.03 11.36
C GLY A 38 2.46 3.12 10.41
N HIS A 39 3.32 3.64 9.55
CA HIS A 39 3.01 4.69 8.57
C HIS A 39 2.71 4.16 7.16
N VAL A 40 2.78 2.85 6.95
CA VAL A 40 2.57 2.19 5.66
C VAL A 40 1.22 1.50 5.64
N VAL A 41 0.47 1.68 4.55
CA VAL A 41 -0.75 0.94 4.25
C VAL A 41 -0.44 -0.11 3.21
N LEU A 42 -0.66 -1.39 3.52
CA LEU A 42 -0.40 -2.55 2.69
C LEU A 42 -1.73 -3.11 2.15
N ARG A 43 -1.83 -3.19 0.82
CA ARG A 43 -2.93 -3.88 0.13
C ARG A 43 -2.39 -5.06 -0.67
N PRO A 44 -3.05 -6.23 -0.66
CA PRO A 44 -2.69 -7.34 -1.53
C PRO A 44 -2.80 -6.92 -3.00
N ALA A 45 -1.74 -7.14 -3.77
CA ALA A 45 -1.87 -7.12 -5.22
C ALA A 45 -2.72 -8.33 -5.63
N GLY A 46 -3.85 -8.07 -6.29
CA GLY A 46 -4.57 -9.10 -7.02
C GLY A 46 -3.74 -9.46 -8.25
N ASP A 47 -3.94 -8.71 -9.32
CA ASP A 47 -3.06 -8.77 -10.49
C ASP A 47 -1.74 -8.00 -10.25
N VAL A 48 -0.63 -8.62 -10.66
CA VAL A 48 0.72 -8.08 -10.46
C VAL A 48 1.03 -6.98 -11.45
N GLN A 49 0.67 -7.17 -12.72
CA GLN A 49 0.90 -6.21 -13.79
C GLN A 49 0.09 -4.95 -13.51
N GLU A 50 -1.17 -5.12 -13.10
CA GLU A 50 -2.03 -4.02 -12.70
C GLU A 50 -1.48 -3.29 -11.48
N ALA A 51 -0.98 -4.00 -10.47
CA ALA A 51 -0.38 -3.38 -9.29
C ALA A 51 0.91 -2.61 -9.60
N GLN A 52 1.75 -3.14 -10.50
CA GLN A 52 2.96 -2.46 -10.98
C GLN A 52 2.59 -1.20 -11.78
N TRP A 53 1.70 -1.32 -12.76
CA TRP A 53 1.19 -0.19 -13.54
C TRP A 53 0.59 0.89 -12.64
N ARG A 54 -0.26 0.53 -11.67
CA ARG A 54 -0.84 1.48 -10.71
C ARG A 54 0.23 2.19 -9.90
N SER A 55 1.23 1.45 -9.40
CA SER A 55 2.36 2.01 -8.65
C SER A 55 3.18 2.98 -9.51
N ASP A 56 3.43 2.62 -10.77
CA ASP A 56 4.16 3.46 -11.71
C ASP A 56 3.38 4.73 -12.04
N VAL A 57 2.09 4.64 -12.33
CA VAL A 57 1.23 5.80 -12.58
C VAL A 57 1.20 6.72 -11.37
N LEU A 58 0.94 6.18 -10.18
CA LEU A 58 0.90 6.98 -8.95
C LEU A 58 2.25 7.64 -8.63
N ALA A 59 3.38 7.00 -8.96
CA ALA A 59 4.71 7.58 -8.73
C ALA A 59 5.04 8.75 -9.66
N HIS A 60 4.45 8.81 -10.86
CA HIS A 60 4.69 9.87 -11.85
C HIS A 60 3.62 10.96 -11.84
N LEU A 61 2.47 10.72 -11.19
CA LEU A 61 1.41 11.72 -11.09
C LEU A 61 1.88 12.93 -10.24
N PRO A 62 1.60 14.17 -10.69
CA PRO A 62 1.85 15.34 -9.88
C PRO A 62 1.02 15.29 -8.61
N HIS A 63 1.67 15.10 -7.46
CA HIS A 63 1.01 15.15 -6.16
C HIS A 63 0.84 16.61 -5.74
N THR A 64 -0.30 17.21 -6.09
CA THR A 64 -0.63 18.59 -5.72
C THR A 64 -1.53 18.62 -4.50
N VAL A 65 -1.71 19.80 -3.90
CA VAL A 65 -2.70 20.02 -2.86
C VAL A 65 -4.13 19.76 -3.35
N ALA A 66 -4.40 20.03 -4.64
CA ALA A 66 -5.69 19.82 -5.29
C ALA A 66 -5.94 18.35 -5.68
N PHE A 67 -4.88 17.54 -5.82
CA PHE A 67 -4.97 16.14 -6.21
C PHE A 67 -4.10 15.28 -5.29
N ARG A 68 -4.68 14.93 -4.14
CA ARG A 68 -4.03 14.16 -3.08
C ARG A 68 -4.13 12.67 -3.37
N THR A 69 -3.18 12.17 -4.15
CA THR A 69 -2.98 10.73 -4.30
C THR A 69 -1.92 10.22 -3.33
N PRO A 70 -2.10 9.01 -2.79
CA PRO A 70 -1.11 8.40 -1.92
C PRO A 70 0.15 8.05 -2.72
N ARG A 71 1.32 8.19 -2.07
CA ARG A 71 2.62 7.90 -2.69
C ARG A 71 2.99 6.43 -2.48
N PRO A 72 3.34 5.69 -3.55
CA PRO A 72 3.88 4.34 -3.43
C PRO A 72 5.18 4.33 -2.63
N VAL A 73 5.30 3.38 -1.70
CA VAL A 73 6.51 3.14 -0.91
C VAL A 73 7.33 2.06 -1.58
N ALA A 74 8.62 2.30 -1.80
CA ALA A 74 9.53 1.30 -2.34
C ALA A 74 10.01 0.33 -1.25
N ALA A 75 10.16 -0.95 -1.60
CA ALA A 75 10.77 -1.95 -0.71
C ALA A 75 12.29 -1.76 -0.59
N SER A 76 12.83 -2.08 0.59
CA SER A 76 14.25 -2.12 0.92
C SER A 76 14.87 -3.37 0.30
N GLY A 77 15.59 -3.23 -0.80
CA GLY A 77 16.15 -4.39 -1.50
C GLY A 77 16.34 -4.21 -3.00
N GLY A 78 15.84 -3.10 -3.56
CA GLY A 78 16.23 -2.66 -4.89
C GLY A 78 15.20 -2.97 -5.97
N GLY A 79 14.88 -1.93 -6.72
CA GLY A 79 14.44 -2.02 -8.11
C GLY A 79 12.96 -2.31 -8.34
N ARG A 80 12.29 -1.39 -9.04
CA ARG A 80 11.24 -1.79 -9.97
C ARG A 80 11.93 -2.62 -11.06
N GLY A 81 12.01 -3.93 -10.85
CA GLY A 81 12.74 -4.84 -11.73
C GLY A 81 13.02 -6.16 -11.04
N SER A 82 12.38 -7.22 -11.55
CA SER A 82 12.68 -8.64 -11.36
C SER A 82 13.12 -9.13 -9.98
N GLY A 83 12.22 -9.89 -9.34
CA GLY A 83 12.65 -11.10 -8.64
C GLY A 83 12.77 -11.03 -7.12
N CYS A 84 11.75 -10.56 -6.41
CA CYS A 84 11.36 -11.04 -5.07
C CYS A 84 9.93 -10.58 -4.74
N ARG A 85 8.96 -11.51 -4.62
CA ARG A 85 7.53 -11.26 -4.32
C ARG A 85 7.25 -11.60 -2.85
N PRO A 86 6.36 -10.87 -2.12
CA PRO A 86 5.03 -10.44 -2.57
C PRO A 86 4.94 -8.93 -2.87
N VAL A 87 4.31 -8.58 -4.00
CA VAL A 87 3.91 -7.21 -4.29
C VAL A 87 2.69 -6.88 -3.43
N VAL A 88 2.91 -6.02 -2.45
CA VAL A 88 1.88 -5.29 -1.73
C VAL A 88 1.89 -3.88 -2.28
N ASP A 89 0.71 -3.34 -2.56
CA ASP A 89 0.58 -1.91 -2.85
C ASP A 89 0.75 -1.20 -1.51
N ALA A 90 1.92 -0.57 -1.35
CA ALA A 90 2.33 0.08 -0.12
C ALA A 90 2.18 1.59 -0.31
N LEU A 91 1.31 2.20 0.49
CA LEU A 91 1.01 3.63 0.39
C LEU A 91 1.40 4.30 1.71
N LEU A 92 2.00 5.49 1.63
CA LEU A 92 2.17 6.33 2.82
C LEU A 92 0.80 6.74 3.35
N SER A 93 0.58 6.58 4.65
CA SER A 93 -0.62 7.09 5.33
C SER A 93 -0.54 8.63 5.38
N GLY A 94 -1.11 9.28 4.37
CA GLY A 94 -1.40 10.71 4.39
C GLY A 94 -2.77 10.93 5.05
N SER A 95 -2.84 11.80 6.05
CA SER A 95 -4.10 12.28 6.61
C SER A 95 -4.94 12.92 5.49
N ALA A 96 -6.05 12.27 5.15
CA ALA A 96 -7.10 12.88 4.34
C ALA A 96 -7.61 14.09 5.12
N GLY A 97 -7.21 15.29 4.70
CA GLY A 97 -7.89 16.50 5.15
C GLY A 97 -9.34 16.39 4.70
N THR A 98 -10.26 16.52 5.65
CA THR A 98 -11.68 16.72 5.38
C THR A 98 -11.81 17.83 4.35
N LEU A 99 -12.31 17.49 3.16
CA LEU A 99 -12.82 18.50 2.24
C LEU A 99 -14.10 19.03 2.88
N ASP A 100 -13.98 20.17 3.56
CA ASP A 100 -15.11 21.05 3.81
C ASP A 100 -15.48 21.63 2.42
N VAL A 101 -16.60 21.15 1.89
CA VAL A 101 -17.18 21.63 0.63
C VAL A 101 -18.28 22.61 1.05
N PRO A 102 -18.29 23.85 0.52
CA PRO A 102 -19.31 24.85 0.87
C PRO A 102 -20.71 24.46 0.39
#